data_AF-A0A4V3BVM6-F1
#
_entry.id   AF-A0A4V3BVM6-F1
#
_cell.length_a   1.000
_cell.length_b   1.000
_cell.length_c   1.000
_cell.angle_alpha   90.00
_cell.angle_beta   90.00
_cell.angle_gamma   90.00
#
_symmetry.space_group_name_H-M   'P 1'
#
loop_
_entity.id
_entity.type
_entity.pdbx_description
1 polymer ?
#
loop_
_entity_poly.entity_id
_entity_poly.type
_entity_poly.pdbx_seq_one_letter_code
_entity_poly.pdbx_strand_id
1 'polypeptide(L)' 'MLFIVYAILLVGGMFVMGISFSLPGLQALVFIVGLLMSVAAIGVPIAAGANEHRR' A
#
# COMPACT_ATOMS: atom_id res chain seq x y z
N MET A 1 -3.14 -9.52 14.62
CA MET A 1 -1.77 -9.13 14.20
C MET A 1 -1.73 -8.63 12.75
N LEU A 2 -2.35 -9.30 11.78
CA LEU A 2 -2.41 -8.86 10.37
C LEU A 2 -2.98 -7.43 10.17
N PHE A 3 -3.98 -7.02 10.97
CA PHE A 3 -4.52 -5.66 10.92
C PHE A 3 -3.45 -4.56 11.09
N ILE A 4 -2.54 -4.75 12.05
CA ILE A 4 -1.45 -3.79 12.32
C ILE A 4 -0.50 -3.73 11.12
N VAL A 5 -0.21 -4.87 10.50
CA VAL A 5 0.64 -4.94 9.30
C VAL A 5 0.02 -4.15 8.15
N TYR A 6 -1.28 -4.33 7.88
CA TYR A 6 -1.97 -3.58 6.83
C TYR A 6 -2.10 -2.09 7.16
N ALA A 7 -2.30 -1.72 8.43
CA ALA A 7 -2.31 -0.33 8.86
C ALA A 7 -0.94 0.35 8.65
N ILE A 8 0.16 -0.33 9.01
CA ILE A 8 1.52 0.14 8.76
C ILE A 8 1.78 0.26 7.25
N LEU A 9 1.35 -0.71 6.45
CA LEU A 9 1.52 -0.69 5.00
C LEU A 9 0.74 0.48 4.36
N LEU A 10 -0.46 0.76 4.86
CA LEU A 10 -1.28 1.89 4.41
C LEU A 10 -0.61 3.23 4.74
N VAL A 11 -0.25 3.44 6.01
CA VAL A 11 0.40 4.69 6.47
C VAL A 11 1.77 4.86 5.81
N GLY A 12 2.53 3.78 5.66
CA GLY A 12 3.79 3.75 4.92
C GLY A 12 3.61 4.12 3.46
N GLY A 13 2.60 3.58 2.77
CA GLY A 13 2.27 3.94 1.40
C GLY A 13 1.92 5.43 1.24
N MET A 14 1.12 5.99 2.15
CA MET A 14 0.80 7.42 2.17
C MET A 14 2.05 8.28 2.39
N PHE A 15 2.93 7.87 3.30
CA PHE A 15 4.19 8.57 3.56
C PHE A 15 5.12 8.55 2.34
N VAL A 16 5.26 7.39 1.68
CA VAL A 16 6.08 7.25 0.46
C VAL A 16 5.53 8.11 -0.69
N MET A 17 4.20 8.19 -0.85
CA MET A 17 3.59 9.14 -1.80
C MET A 17 3.86 10.60 -1.45
N GLY A 18 3.94 10.95 -0.16
CA GLY A 18 4.34 12.30 0.25
C GLY A 18 5.80 12.61 -0.12
N ILE A 19 6.71 11.68 0.16
CA ILE A 19 8.15 11.81 -0.14
C ILE A 19 8.40 11.94 -1.65
N SER A 20 7.56 11.37 -2.51
CA SER A 20 7.80 11.44 -3.96
C SER A 20 7.90 12.87 -4.49
N PHE A 21 7.23 13.84 -3.84
CA PHE A 21 7.31 15.24 -4.23
C PHE A 21 8.65 15.91 -3.88
N SER A 22 9.44 15.30 -3.00
CA SER A 22 10.77 15.79 -2.62
C SER A 22 11.91 15.21 -3.47
N LEU A 23 11.63 14.28 -4.40
CA LEU A 23 12.64 13.54 -5.16
C LEU A 23 12.63 13.92 -6.66
N PRO A 24 13.36 14.98 -7.06
CA PRO A 24 13.42 15.39 -8.47
C PRO A 24 13.97 14.27 -9.36
N GLY A 25 13.27 13.99 -10.46
CA GLY A 25 13.64 12.95 -11.44
C GLY A 25 13.13 11.54 -11.12
N LEU A 26 12.69 11.27 -9.87
CA LEU A 26 12.12 9.98 -9.46
C LEU A 26 10.66 10.09 -8.96
N GLN A 27 10.04 11.28 -9.05
CA GLN A 27 8.72 11.54 -8.45
C GLN A 27 7.69 10.49 -8.87
N ALA A 28 7.55 10.24 -10.18
CA ALA A 28 6.52 9.36 -10.69
C ALA A 28 6.69 7.92 -10.19
N LEU A 29 7.92 7.40 -10.19
CA LEU A 29 8.22 6.04 -9.76
C LEU A 29 7.91 5.85 -8.27
N VAL A 30 8.40 6.77 -7.43
CA VAL A 30 8.19 6.70 -5.96
C VAL A 30 6.72 6.87 -5.60
N PHE A 31 6.01 7.74 -6.31
CA PHE A 31 4.57 7.91 -6.14
C PHE A 31 3.81 6.62 -6.46
N ILE A 32 4.12 5.97 -7.59
CA ILE A 32 3.49 4.69 -7.98
C ILE A 32 3.77 3.61 -6.93
N VAL A 33 4.98 3.54 -6.38
CA VAL A 33 5.30 2.59 -5.31
C VAL A 33 4.44 2.84 -4.06
N GLY A 34 4.33 4.09 -3.61
CA GLY A 34 3.48 4.44 -2.46
C GLY A 34 1.99 4.16 -2.72
N LEU A 35 1.53 4.40 -3.94
CA LEU A 35 0.16 4.07 -4.38
C LEU A 35 -0.07 2.56 -4.31
N LEU A 36 0.84 1.75 -4.86
CA LEU A 36 0.74 0.29 -4.84
C LEU A 36 0.76 -0.26 -3.42
N MET A 37 1.57 0.28 -2.52
CA MET A 37 1.55 -0.09 -1.10
C MET A 37 0.18 0.19 -0.47
N SER A 38 -0.40 1.36 -0.73
CA SER A 38 -1.71 1.75 -0.20
C SER A 38 -2.84 0.87 -0.73
N VAL A 39 -2.80 0.57 -2.04
CA VAL A 39 -3.76 -0.35 -2.67
C VAL A 39 -3.61 -1.77 -2.13
N ALA A 40 -2.38 -2.26 -1.95
CA ALA A 40 -2.12 -3.59 -1.41
C ALA A 40 -2.60 -3.73 0.04
N ALA A 41 -2.43 -2.68 0.86
CA ALA A 41 -2.90 -2.67 2.25
C ALA A 41 -4.41 -2.94 2.39
N ILE A 42 -5.20 -2.55 1.38
CA ILE A 42 -6.66 -2.75 1.36
C ILE A 42 -7.04 -3.98 0.54
N GLY A 43 -6.48 -4.13 -0.65
CA GLY A 43 -6.85 -5.17 -1.61
C GLY A 43 -6.44 -6.58 -1.16
N VAL A 44 -5.27 -6.73 -0.55
CA VAL A 44 -4.76 -8.04 -0.09
C VAL A 44 -5.67 -8.69 0.96
N PRO A 45 -6.06 -8.04 2.07
CA PRO A 45 -6.94 -8.67 3.06
C PRO A 45 -8.33 -8.99 2.51
N ILE A 46 -8.87 -8.14 1.63
CA ILE A 46 -10.16 -8.40 0.97
C ILE A 46 -10.07 -9.64 0.08
N ALA A 47 -9.03 -9.73 -0.76
CA ALA A 47 -8.82 -10.86 -1.65
C ALA A 47 -8.56 -12.15 -0.87
N ALA A 48 -7.79 -12.08 0.22
CA ALA A 48 -7.53 -13.21 1.10
C ALA A 48 -8.83 -13.75 1.74
N GLY A 49 -9.66 -12.87 2.31
CA GLY A 49 -10.93 -13.27 2.92
C GLY A 49 -11.94 -13.83 1.90
N ALA A 50 -11.94 -13.30 0.67
CA ALA A 50 -12.77 -13.83 -0.43
C ALA A 50 -12.33 -15.23 -0.87
N ASN A 51 -11.02 -15.50 -0.86
CA ASN A 51 -10.49 -16.82 -1.22
C ASN A 51 -10.80 -17.88 -0.14
N GLU A 52 -10.83 -17.50 1.13
CA GLU A 52 -11.23 -18.39 2.23
C GLU A 52 -12.70 -18.81 2.12
N HIS A 53 -13.61 -17.90 1.71
CA HIS A 53 -15.04 -18.23 1.52
C HIS A 53 -15.33 -19.13 0.33
N ARG A 54 -14.37 -19.28 -0.59
CA ARG A 54 -14.52 -20.08 -1.82
C ARG A 54 -14.07 -21.54 -1.66
N ARG A 55 -13.43 -21.86 -0.52
CA ARG A 55 -12.99 -23.21 -0.14
C ARG A 55 -13.96 -23.86 0.83
#